data_AF-A0A2N1FB21-F1
#
_entry.id   AF-A0A2N1FB21-F1
#
_cell.length_a   1.000
_cell.length_b   1.000
_cell.length_c   1.000
_cell.angle_alpha   90.00
_cell.angle_beta   90.00
_cell.angle_gamma   90.00
#
_symmetry.space_group_name_H-M   'P 1'
#
loop_
_entity.id
_entity.type
_entity.pdbx_description
1 polymer ?
#
loop_
_entity_poly.entity_id
_entity_poly.type
_entity_poly.pdbx_seq_one_letter_code
_entity_poly.pdbx_strand_id
1 'polypeptide(L)' 'MLKEVKQISFCNECNSEYYKESSKMIGICPECSFKLYGYDNCEHKFENGRCITCYWNGNISNYLKNK' A
#
# COMPACT_ATOMS: atom_id res chain seq x y z
N MET A 1 -24.54 -0.85 -12.56
CA MET A 1 -23.18 -1.35 -12.27
C MET A 1 -22.77 -0.74 -10.93
N LEU A 2 -22.69 -1.54 -9.87
CA LEU A 2 -22.24 -1.06 -8.56
C LEU A 2 -20.72 -0.87 -8.66
N LYS A 3 -20.23 0.37 -8.57
CA LYS A 3 -18.80 0.60 -8.38
C LYS A 3 -18.44 0.04 -7.01
N GLU A 4 -17.57 -0.97 -6.96
CA GLU A 4 -17.03 -1.47 -5.71
C GLU A 4 -16.31 -0.32 -4.98
N VAL A 5 -16.84 0.06 -3.82
CA VAL A 5 -16.24 1.11 -2.99
C VAL A 5 -15.13 0.46 -2.18
N LYS A 6 -13.90 0.57 -2.67
CA LYS A 6 -12.71 0.11 -1.95
C LYS A 6 -12.46 0.98 -0.73
N GLN A 7 -12.25 0.36 0.43
CA GLN A 7 -12.00 1.10 1.66
C GLN A 7 -10.53 1.54 1.72
N ILE A 8 -10.29 2.85 1.82
CA ILE A 8 -8.95 3.42 1.96
C ILE A 8 -8.51 3.39 3.44
N SER A 9 -7.23 3.13 3.68
CA SER A 9 -6.56 3.25 4.98
C SER A 9 -5.16 3.85 4.81
N PHE A 10 -4.57 4.30 5.91
CA PHE A 10 -3.21 4.85 5.95
C PHE A 10 -2.24 3.81 6.48
N CYS A 11 -1.07 3.72 5.86
CA CYS A 11 -0.02 2.82 6.29
C CYS A 11 0.75 3.41 7.48
N ASN A 12 0.88 2.65 8.57
CA ASN A 12 1.59 3.08 9.77
C ASN A 12 3.10 3.28 9.57
N GLU A 13 3.67 2.71 8.50
CA GLU A 13 5.11 2.73 8.23
C GLU A 13 5.56 3.90 7.35
N CYS A 14 4.77 4.23 6.33
CA CYS A 14 5.11 5.22 5.30
C CYS A 14 4.08 6.33 5.11
N ASN A 15 2.97 6.26 5.86
CA ASN A 15 1.82 7.17 5.79
C ASN A 15 1.14 7.24 4.41
N SER A 16 1.41 6.30 3.50
CA SER A 16 0.67 6.18 2.24
C SER A 16 -0.76 5.73 2.48
N GLU A 17 -1.69 6.27 1.71
CA GLU A 17 -2.98 5.65 1.53
C GLU A 17 -2.86 4.34 0.73
N TYR A 18 -3.70 3.37 1.04
CA TYR A 18 -3.83 2.12 0.30
C TYR A 18 -5.24 1.55 0.46
N TYR A 19 -5.67 0.66 -0.44
CA TYR A 19 -6.92 -0.09 -0.28
C TYR A 19 -6.75 -1.19 0.75
N LYS A 20 -7.61 -1.25 1.78
CA LYS A 20 -7.50 -2.22 2.89
C LYS A 20 -7.44 -3.67 2.40
N GLU A 21 -8.26 -4.01 1.41
CA GLU A 21 -8.33 -5.35 0.81
C GLU A 21 -7.06 -5.75 0.03
N SER A 22 -6.22 -4.78 -0.36
CA SER A 22 -5.01 -5.06 -1.12
C SER A 22 -3.84 -5.53 -0.26
N SER A 23 -3.94 -5.41 1.07
CA SER A 23 -2.88 -5.82 2.01
C SER A 23 -3.31 -7.00 2.86
N LYS A 24 -2.37 -7.92 3.09
CA LYS A 24 -2.54 -9.04 4.03
C LYS A 24 -2.41 -8.60 5.49
N MET A 25 -1.95 -7.37 5.75
CA MET A 25 -1.70 -6.85 7.09
C MET A 25 -2.48 -5.55 7.31
N ILE A 26 -3.35 -5.56 8.32
CA ILE A 26 -4.15 -4.40 8.69
C ILE A 26 -3.22 -3.26 9.12
N GLY A 27 -3.43 -2.07 8.56
CA GLY A 27 -2.64 -0.86 8.88
C GLY A 27 -1.32 -0.74 8.15
N ILE A 28 -0.96 -1.67 7.26
CA ILE A 28 0.30 -1.62 6.50
C ILE A 28 0.02 -1.80 5.01
N CYS A 29 0.58 -0.94 4.15
CA CYS A 29 0.39 -1.06 2.70
C CYS A 29 1.17 -2.28 2.15
N PRO A 30 0.81 -2.78 0.94
CA PRO A 30 1.47 -3.95 0.35
C PRO A 30 2.99 -3.82 0.20
N GLU A 31 3.49 -2.62 -0.12
CA GLU A 31 4.93 -2.40 -0.25
C GLU A 31 5.65 -2.55 1.10
N CYS A 32 5.13 -1.92 2.16
CA CYS A 32 5.76 -2.02 3.48
C CYS A 32 5.60 -3.42 4.07
N SER A 33 4.47 -4.10 3.84
CA SER A 33 4.28 -5.48 4.29
C SER A 33 5.29 -6.43 3.63
N PHE A 34 5.57 -6.24 2.34
CA PHE A 34 6.60 -7.01 1.64
C PHE A 34 8.00 -6.70 2.15
N LYS A 35 8.39 -5.43 2.15
CA LYS A 35 9.78 -5.03 2.47
C LYS A 35 10.18 -5.26 3.92
N LEU A 36 9.24 -5.12 4.87
CA LEU A 36 9.54 -5.23 6.30
C LEU A 36 9.22 -6.60 6.89
N TYR A 37 8.17 -7.26 6.38
CA TYR A 37 7.62 -8.46 7.01
C TYR A 37 7.58 -9.68 6.07
N GLY A 38 7.96 -9.53 4.79
CA GLY A 38 8.10 -10.65 3.84
C GLY A 38 6.78 -11.17 3.26
N TYR A 39 5.68 -10.42 3.35
CA TYR A 39 4.41 -10.79 2.70
C TYR A 39 4.45 -10.55 1.19
N ASP A 40 3.53 -11.15 0.44
CA ASP A 40 3.40 -10.88 -1.00
C ASP A 40 3.21 -9.38 -1.29
N ASN A 41 3.91 -8.89 -2.31
CA ASN A 41 3.79 -7.51 -2.76
C ASN A 41 2.68 -7.36 -3.81
N CYS A 42 2.20 -6.14 -3.98
CA CYS A 42 1.41 -5.76 -5.14
C CYS A 42 2.32 -5.58 -6.37
N GLU A 43 1.90 -6.07 -7.53
CA GLU A 43 2.48 -5.66 -8.81
C GLU A 43 2.00 -4.25 -9.13
N HIS A 44 2.81 -3.26 -8.75
CA HIS A 44 2.38 -1.86 -8.81
C HIS A 44 2.23 -1.36 -10.25
N LYS A 45 1.04 -0.86 -10.56
CA LYS A 45 0.71 -0.20 -11.84
C LYS A 45 0.26 1.21 -11.54
N PHE A 46 1.10 2.19 -11.87
CA PHE A 46 0.86 3.58 -11.50
C PHE A 46 0.08 4.34 -12.58
N GLU A 47 -0.95 5.06 -12.14
CA GLU A 47 -1.66 6.07 -12.92
C GLU A 47 -1.94 7.27 -12.00
N ASN A 48 -1.68 8.51 -12.48
CA ASN A 48 -1.87 9.73 -11.69
C ASN A 48 -1.17 9.72 -10.32
N GLY A 49 0.02 9.13 -10.23
CA GLY A 49 0.82 9.09 -9.00
C GLY A 49 0.35 8.09 -7.93
N ARG A 50 -0.61 7.22 -8.25
CA ARG A 50 -1.05 6.14 -7.36
C ARG A 50 -1.11 4.81 -8.10
N CYS A 51 -0.86 3.73 -7.36
CA CYS A 51 -1.06 2.40 -7.89
C CYS A 51 -2.56 2.15 -8.07
N ILE A 52 -3.02 1.81 -9.27
CA ILE A 52 -4.44 1.54 -9.55
C ILE A 52 -4.96 0.29 -8.81
N THR A 53 -4.04 -0.61 -8.44
CA THR A 53 -4.37 -1.89 -7.79
C THR A 53 -4.52 -1.75 -6.28
N CYS A 54 -3.58 -1.06 -5.62
CA CYS A 54 -3.50 -0.97 -4.15
C CYS A 54 -3.60 0.46 -3.62
N TYR A 55 -3.72 1.48 -4.47
CA TYR A 55 -3.79 2.92 -4.14
C TYR A 55 -2.57 3.54 -3.47
N TRP A 56 -1.51 2.74 -3.28
CA TRP A 56 -0.22 3.18 -2.77
C TRP A 56 0.39 4.28 -3.65
N ASN A 57 0.98 5.28 -3.02
CA ASN A 57 1.52 6.49 -3.68
C ASN A 57 3.04 6.46 -3.91
N GLY A 58 3.70 5.32 -3.66
CA GLY A 58 5.15 5.21 -3.80
C GLY A 58 5.97 5.50 -2.55
N ASN A 59 5.37 5.96 -1.43
CA ASN A 59 6.17 6.19 -0.22
C ASN A 59 6.64 4.87 0.42
N ILE A 60 7.90 4.87 0.85
CA ILE A 60 8.52 3.77 1.58
C ILE A 60 8.56 4.05 3.09
N SER A 61 8.66 2.98 3.89
CA SER A 61 8.74 3.08 5.36
C SER A 61 9.86 4.01 5.79
N ASN A 62 9.60 4.82 6.82
CA ASN A 62 10.64 5.65 7.43
C ASN A 62 11.81 4.80 7.96
N TYR A 63 11.56 3.58 8.43
CA TYR A 63 12.63 2.66 8.84
C TYR A 63 13.57 2.32 7.68
N LEU A 64 13.02 2.09 6.48
CA LEU A 64 13.80 1.76 5.29
C LEU A 64 14.56 2.96 4.71
N LYS A 65 14.03 4.19 4.87
CA LYS A 65 14.73 5.42 4.44
C LYS A 65 15.99 5.71 5.25
N ASN A 66 16.04 5.22 6.49
CA ASN A 66 17.15 5.46 7.41
C ASN A 66 18.14 4.28 7.48
N LYS A 67 18.06 3.33 6.54
CA LYS A 67 19.06 2.28 6.31
C LYS A 67 20.01 2.69 5.20
#